data_AF-A0A1E4T043-F1
#
_entry.id   AF-A0A1E4T043-F1
#
_cell.length_a   1.000
_cell.length_b   1.000
_cell.length_c   1.000
_cell.angle_alpha   90.00
_cell.angle_beta   90.00
_cell.angle_gamma   90.00
#
_symmetry.space_group_name_H-M   'P 1'
#
loop_
_entity.id
_entity.type
_entity.pdbx_description
1 polymer ?
#
loop_
_entity_poly.entity_id
_entity_poly.type
_entity_poly.pdbx_seq_one_letter_code
_entity_poly.pdbx_strand_id
1 'polypeptide(L)'
;MSHRCHDEHEHASGGHGSHDPHAHQHGAPPIPTNESQSLNSKISTAELSALNIENPLSELPKLFKSSSDKYKLTPCFKSDCDNQLIIRIPFEGSVKLYSITLRTSKIGNNCPKSVKLFKNESSIDFDNVNSKKPTFALEQPQVGIDDSEPLTINELKDDSTFVEHFLPRHQFGGITSLTIFFENNHTEDEDEILKLYSIDLRGEYKALNKDPVVVLYESAANPADHKNLLAAENGNLQNL
;
A
#
# COMPACT_ATOMS: atom_id res chain seq x y z
N MET A 1 76.28 -13.65 -25.14
CA MET A 1 75.74 -13.25 -23.83
C MET A 1 76.19 -11.84 -23.58
N SER A 2 75.33 -10.90 -23.93
CA SER A 2 75.55 -9.45 -23.97
C SER A 2 74.16 -8.82 -23.76
N HIS A 3 73.91 -7.64 -23.20
CA HIS A 3 74.68 -6.44 -22.91
C HIS A 3 74.06 -5.79 -21.65
N ARG A 4 74.86 -5.03 -20.88
CA ARG A 4 74.39 -3.81 -20.19
C ARG A 4 74.67 -2.63 -21.12
N CYS A 5 73.79 -1.62 -21.17
CA CYS A 5 74.11 -0.19 -21.34
C CYS A 5 72.86 0.71 -21.36
N HIS A 6 73.00 1.86 -20.68
CA HIS A 6 72.47 3.23 -20.86
C HIS A 6 71.06 3.48 -21.45
N ASP A 7 70.16 4.27 -20.85
CA ASP A 7 70.15 5.71 -20.46
C ASP A 7 69.45 6.58 -21.53
N GLU A 8 68.58 7.47 -21.03
CA GLU A 8 68.00 8.69 -21.62
C GLU A 8 67.00 8.62 -22.80
N HIS A 9 65.75 9.09 -22.58
CA HIS A 9 65.35 10.49 -22.83
C HIS A 9 63.86 10.78 -22.56
N GLU A 10 63.63 12.03 -22.18
CA GLU A 10 62.40 12.70 -21.77
C GLU A 10 61.34 12.86 -22.88
N HIS A 11 60.06 12.97 -22.50
CA HIS A 11 59.27 14.22 -22.59
C HIS A 11 57.75 13.98 -22.61
N ALA A 12 57.10 14.67 -21.66
CA ALA A 12 55.92 15.52 -21.85
C ALA A 12 54.52 14.94 -22.12
N SER A 13 53.61 15.45 -21.28
CA SER A 13 52.29 16.02 -21.58
C SER A 13 51.03 15.16 -21.33
N GLY A 14 50.30 15.61 -20.31
CA GLY A 14 48.90 16.02 -20.49
C GLY A 14 47.83 14.98 -20.18
N GLY A 15 47.20 15.09 -19.01
CA GLY A 15 45.95 14.39 -18.74
C GLY A 15 45.54 14.40 -17.27
N HIS A 16 45.17 15.57 -16.75
CA HIS A 16 44.41 15.66 -15.50
C HIS A 16 43.00 15.10 -15.73
N GLY A 17 42.87 13.78 -15.68
CA GLY A 17 41.58 13.11 -15.50
C GLY A 17 41.17 13.26 -14.04
N SER A 18 40.45 14.34 -13.74
CA SER A 18 39.68 14.49 -12.51
C SER A 18 38.60 13.42 -12.50
N HIS A 19 38.95 12.22 -12.05
CA HIS A 19 37.98 11.19 -11.68
C HIS A 19 37.29 11.66 -10.41
N ASP A 20 36.20 12.39 -10.60
CA ASP A 20 35.15 12.56 -9.61
C ASP A 20 34.68 11.15 -9.25
N PRO A 21 34.97 10.65 -8.03
CA PRO A 21 34.40 9.38 -7.61
C PRO A 21 32.93 9.69 -7.39
N HIS A 22 32.08 9.25 -8.32
CA HIS A 22 30.63 9.25 -8.17
C HIS A 22 30.29 8.80 -6.75
N ALA A 23 30.00 9.78 -5.91
CA ALA A 23 29.48 9.55 -4.59
C ALA A 23 28.11 8.92 -4.82
N HIS A 24 28.06 7.59 -4.75
CA HIS A 24 26.81 6.88 -4.52
C HIS A 24 26.26 7.46 -3.23
N GLN A 25 25.32 8.39 -3.39
CA GLN A 25 24.58 8.99 -2.30
C GLN A 25 23.72 7.85 -1.74
N HIS A 26 24.33 7.03 -0.88
CA HIS A 26 23.60 6.11 -0.03
C HIS A 26 22.81 7.02 0.89
N GLY A 27 21.55 7.26 0.53
CA GLY A 27 20.58 7.88 1.43
C GLY A 27 20.65 7.16 2.78
N ALA A 28 20.34 7.90 3.85
CA ALA A 28 20.29 7.30 5.17
C ALA A 28 19.45 6.00 5.13
N PRO A 29 19.91 4.92 5.79
CA PRO A 29 19.18 3.67 5.79
C PRO A 29 17.74 3.89 6.24
N PRO A 30 16.77 3.16 5.66
CA PRO A 30 15.37 3.32 6.04
C PRO A 30 15.22 3.09 7.54
N ILE A 31 14.42 3.95 8.18
CA ILE A 31 14.16 3.85 9.63
C ILE A 31 13.46 2.51 9.87
N PRO A 32 14.03 1.62 10.72
CA PRO A 32 13.45 0.31 10.98
C PRO A 32 12.06 0.44 11.62
N THR A 33 11.25 -0.60 11.46
CA THR A 33 9.97 -0.75 12.18
C THR A 33 10.08 -1.86 13.22
N ASN A 34 9.05 -2.03 14.03
CA ASN A 34 8.94 -3.13 14.98
C ASN A 34 7.51 -3.68 15.04
N GLU A 35 7.35 -4.87 15.62
CA GLU A 35 6.05 -5.55 15.69
C GLU A 35 4.97 -4.78 16.46
N SER A 36 5.35 -3.96 17.45
CA SER A 36 4.39 -3.15 18.22
C SER A 36 3.70 -2.08 17.39
N GLN A 37 4.23 -1.78 16.19
CA GLN A 37 3.65 -0.86 15.22
C GLN A 37 2.63 -1.54 14.28
N SER A 38 2.29 -2.83 14.49
CA SER A 38 1.32 -3.52 13.64
C SER A 38 -0.06 -2.85 13.68
N LEU A 39 -0.58 -2.58 12.49
CA LEU A 39 -1.88 -1.97 12.22
C LEU A 39 -2.96 -3.00 11.91
N ASN A 40 -2.63 -4.30 11.92
CA ASN A 40 -3.55 -5.38 11.56
C ASN A 40 -4.84 -5.36 12.44
N SER A 41 -4.71 -5.00 13.71
CA SER A 41 -5.85 -4.83 14.63
C SER A 41 -6.71 -3.59 14.39
N LYS A 42 -6.33 -2.71 13.45
CA LYS A 42 -7.02 -1.46 13.10
C LYS A 42 -7.72 -1.53 11.74
N ILE A 43 -7.73 -2.70 11.12
CA ILE A 43 -8.41 -2.96 9.85
C ILE A 43 -9.90 -3.17 10.15
N SER A 44 -10.76 -2.48 9.39
CA SER A 44 -12.21 -2.68 9.43
C SER A 44 -12.56 -3.98 8.68
N THR A 45 -12.61 -5.10 9.41
CA THR A 45 -12.79 -6.44 8.82
C THR A 45 -14.13 -6.62 8.10
N ALA A 46 -15.15 -5.83 8.46
CA ALA A 46 -16.47 -5.87 7.83
C ALA A 46 -16.49 -5.26 6.41
N GLU A 47 -15.57 -4.33 6.12
CA GLU A 47 -15.46 -3.64 4.83
C GLU A 47 -14.28 -4.16 3.98
N LEU A 48 -13.49 -5.08 4.54
CA LEU A 48 -12.38 -5.73 3.87
C LEU A 48 -12.87 -6.51 2.66
N SER A 49 -12.25 -6.30 1.50
CA SER A 49 -12.65 -6.95 0.25
C SER A 49 -11.46 -7.28 -0.63
N ALA A 50 -11.64 -8.22 -1.55
CA ALA A 50 -10.65 -8.60 -2.53
C ALA A 50 -11.31 -8.98 -3.87
N LEU A 51 -10.56 -8.87 -4.96
CA LEU A 51 -10.95 -9.31 -6.30
C LEU A 51 -9.97 -10.38 -6.79
N ASN A 52 -10.47 -11.39 -7.50
CA ASN A 52 -9.74 -12.57 -7.97
C ASN A 52 -9.07 -13.38 -6.85
N ILE A 53 -9.83 -13.72 -5.81
CA ILE A 53 -9.36 -14.54 -4.69
C ILE A 53 -10.15 -15.85 -4.64
N GLU A 54 -9.46 -17.00 -4.58
CA GLU A 54 -10.08 -18.33 -4.51
C GLU A 54 -10.74 -18.55 -3.14
N ASN A 55 -10.10 -18.06 -2.08
CA ASN A 55 -10.56 -18.26 -0.71
C ASN A 55 -11.86 -17.48 -0.42
N PRO A 56 -12.74 -18.00 0.46
CA PRO A 56 -13.93 -17.27 0.88
C PRO A 56 -13.57 -15.93 1.52
N LEU A 57 -14.30 -14.86 1.18
CA LEU A 57 -14.08 -13.52 1.74
C LEU A 57 -14.22 -13.46 3.27
N SER A 58 -14.96 -14.38 3.89
CA SER A 58 -15.06 -14.51 5.34
C SER A 58 -13.73 -14.90 6.01
N GLU A 59 -12.80 -15.49 5.26
CA GLU A 59 -11.47 -15.85 5.74
C GLU A 59 -10.45 -14.74 5.55
N LEU A 60 -10.72 -13.73 4.73
CA LEU A 60 -9.79 -12.66 4.37
C LEU A 60 -9.14 -11.95 5.59
N PRO A 61 -9.83 -11.74 6.73
CA PRO A 61 -9.19 -11.22 7.94
C PRO A 61 -8.02 -12.08 8.45
N LYS A 62 -8.00 -13.39 8.20
CA LYS A 62 -6.93 -14.32 8.59
C LYS A 62 -5.61 -14.08 7.84
N LEU A 63 -5.62 -13.28 6.76
CA LEU A 63 -4.41 -12.82 6.09
C LEU A 63 -3.60 -11.85 6.97
N PHE A 64 -4.28 -11.13 7.87
CA PHE A 64 -3.72 -10.12 8.76
C PHE A 64 -3.50 -10.72 10.16
N LYS A 65 -2.40 -11.46 10.29
CA LYS A 65 -2.05 -12.20 11.52
C LYS A 65 -1.53 -11.27 12.62
N SER A 66 -1.71 -11.69 13.87
CA SER A 66 -1.08 -11.11 15.05
C SER A 66 0.33 -11.69 15.27
N SER A 67 1.10 -11.12 16.20
CA SER A 67 2.41 -11.69 16.57
C SER A 67 2.34 -13.14 17.06
N SER A 68 1.21 -13.56 17.64
CA SER A 68 1.04 -14.92 18.17
C SER A 68 0.85 -16.00 17.11
N ASP A 69 0.33 -15.62 15.93
CA ASP A 69 -0.02 -16.53 14.86
C ASP A 69 0.66 -16.21 13.53
N LYS A 70 1.58 -15.23 13.49
CA LYS A 70 2.35 -14.85 12.30
C LYS A 70 3.03 -16.03 11.59
N TYR A 71 3.38 -17.08 12.34
CA TYR A 71 4.03 -18.27 11.79
C TYR A 71 3.08 -19.32 11.19
N LYS A 72 1.76 -19.20 11.40
CA LYS A 72 0.77 -20.13 10.84
C LYS A 72 0.77 -20.09 9.32
N LEU A 73 0.60 -21.26 8.70
CA LEU A 73 0.59 -21.42 7.25
C LEU A 73 -0.83 -21.55 6.66
N THR A 74 -1.84 -21.69 7.53
CA THR A 74 -3.24 -21.89 7.14
C THR A 74 -4.11 -20.71 7.58
N PRO A 75 -5.00 -20.18 6.72
CA PRO A 75 -5.14 -20.51 5.30
C PRO A 75 -3.98 -19.93 4.47
N CYS A 76 -3.73 -20.56 3.33
CA CYS A 76 -2.95 -19.99 2.22
C CYS A 76 -3.94 -19.33 1.26
N PHE A 77 -3.71 -18.05 0.94
CA PHE A 77 -4.55 -17.27 0.07
C PHE A 77 -4.03 -17.32 -1.36
N LYS A 78 -4.94 -17.63 -2.30
CA LYS A 78 -4.60 -17.81 -3.70
C LYS A 78 -5.45 -16.92 -4.59
N SER A 79 -4.91 -16.54 -5.74
CA SER A 79 -5.73 -16.01 -6.82
C SER A 79 -6.56 -17.14 -7.46
N ASP A 80 -7.70 -16.79 -8.05
CA ASP A 80 -8.69 -17.76 -8.55
C ASP A 80 -8.42 -18.16 -10.01
N CYS A 81 -8.20 -17.18 -10.89
CA CYS A 81 -8.08 -17.41 -12.33
C CYS A 81 -6.68 -17.17 -12.92
N ASP A 82 -5.95 -16.18 -12.43
CA ASP A 82 -4.70 -15.67 -13.04
C ASP A 82 -3.73 -15.15 -11.96
N ASN A 83 -2.58 -14.59 -12.36
CA ASN A 83 -1.57 -14.05 -11.43
C ASN A 83 -1.88 -12.66 -10.85
N GLN A 84 -3.10 -12.15 -11.00
CA GLN A 84 -3.49 -10.82 -10.53
C GLN A 84 -4.37 -10.89 -9.29
N LEU A 85 -4.14 -10.05 -8.29
CA LEU A 85 -4.98 -10.00 -7.10
C LEU A 85 -5.11 -8.56 -6.59
N ILE A 86 -6.33 -8.14 -6.25
CA ILE A 86 -6.57 -6.85 -5.61
C ILE A 86 -7.11 -7.08 -4.20
N ILE A 87 -6.51 -6.43 -3.19
CA ILE A 87 -6.99 -6.45 -1.80
C ILE A 87 -7.23 -5.00 -1.36
N ARG A 88 -8.44 -4.71 -0.89
CA ARG A 88 -8.88 -3.39 -0.40
C ARG A 88 -9.00 -3.43 1.10
N ILE A 89 -8.19 -2.63 1.79
CA ILE A 89 -7.96 -2.67 3.24
C ILE A 89 -8.42 -1.36 3.86
N PRO A 90 -9.68 -1.27 4.35
CA PRO A 90 -10.16 -0.13 5.10
C PRO A 90 -9.65 -0.16 6.55
N PHE A 91 -9.43 1.02 7.13
CA PHE A 91 -9.01 1.18 8.52
C PHE A 91 -10.10 1.84 9.35
N GLU A 92 -10.16 1.53 10.64
CA GLU A 92 -11.11 2.12 11.60
C GLU A 92 -10.79 3.59 11.97
N GLY A 93 -9.68 4.12 11.43
CA GLY A 93 -9.18 5.45 11.71
C GLY A 93 -8.18 5.90 10.65
N SER A 94 -7.39 6.91 10.99
CA SER A 94 -6.36 7.45 10.11
C SER A 94 -5.03 6.79 10.45
N VAL A 95 -4.39 6.18 9.46
CA VAL A 95 -3.08 5.54 9.64
C VAL A 95 -1.99 6.27 8.86
N LYS A 96 -0.78 6.20 9.40
CA LYS A 96 0.46 6.55 8.70
C LYS A 96 1.28 5.29 8.54
N LEU A 97 1.37 4.78 7.31
CA LEU A 97 2.01 3.50 7.01
C LEU A 97 3.53 3.69 6.83
N TYR A 98 4.31 2.82 7.45
CA TYR A 98 5.77 2.83 7.47
C TYR A 98 6.38 1.72 6.65
N SER A 99 5.82 0.51 6.76
CA SER A 99 6.25 -0.64 5.98
C SER A 99 5.10 -1.63 5.78
N ILE A 100 5.28 -2.49 4.79
CA ILE A 100 4.46 -3.67 4.56
C ILE A 100 5.38 -4.89 4.58
N THR A 101 5.00 -5.91 5.32
CA THR A 101 5.69 -7.19 5.35
C THR A 101 4.83 -8.24 4.67
N LEU A 102 5.39 -8.90 3.67
CA LEU A 102 4.73 -9.96 2.92
C LEU A 102 5.36 -11.30 3.27
N ARG A 103 4.52 -12.30 3.48
CA ARG A 103 4.93 -13.70 3.54
C ARG A 103 4.22 -14.43 2.40
N THR A 104 4.99 -14.92 1.45
CA THR A 104 4.49 -15.50 0.19
C THR A 104 5.01 -16.92 0.01
N SER A 105 4.55 -17.62 -1.02
CA SER A 105 5.28 -18.81 -1.50
C SER A 105 6.61 -18.38 -2.13
N LYS A 106 7.61 -19.27 -2.10
CA LYS A 106 8.88 -19.17 -2.84
C LYS A 106 8.89 -20.08 -4.08
N ILE A 107 8.12 -21.17 -4.07
CA ILE A 107 8.19 -22.26 -5.04
C ILE A 107 7.13 -22.13 -6.13
N GLY A 108 7.41 -22.72 -7.30
CA GLY A 108 6.50 -22.73 -8.44
C GLY A 108 6.33 -21.36 -9.09
N ASN A 109 7.18 -20.40 -8.71
CA ASN A 109 7.12 -19.00 -9.14
C ASN A 109 5.77 -18.30 -8.85
N ASN A 110 4.89 -18.89 -8.01
CA ASN A 110 3.63 -18.28 -7.55
C ASN A 110 3.85 -17.15 -6.51
N CYS A 111 5.10 -16.76 -6.28
CA CYS A 111 5.46 -15.58 -5.49
C CYS A 111 5.06 -14.32 -6.27
N PRO A 112 4.32 -13.36 -5.69
CA PRO A 112 4.12 -12.06 -6.33
C PRO A 112 5.45 -11.39 -6.66
N LYS A 113 5.52 -10.69 -7.79
CA LYS A 113 6.70 -9.93 -8.20
C LYS A 113 6.43 -8.43 -8.12
N SER A 114 5.46 -7.94 -8.87
CA SER A 114 5.14 -6.51 -8.93
C SER A 114 3.95 -6.19 -8.04
N VAL A 115 4.15 -5.33 -7.04
CA VAL A 115 3.09 -4.93 -6.10
C VAL A 115 2.91 -3.42 -6.13
N LYS A 116 1.70 -2.97 -6.42
CA LYS A 116 1.31 -1.56 -6.50
C LYS A 116 0.39 -1.20 -5.33
N LEU A 117 0.69 -0.07 -4.69
CA LEU A 117 -0.05 0.44 -3.54
C LEU A 117 -0.79 1.72 -3.92
N PHE A 118 -2.09 1.77 -3.63
CA PHE A 118 -2.94 2.92 -3.85
C PHE A 118 -3.53 3.39 -2.53
N LYS A 119 -3.28 4.66 -2.20
CA LYS A 119 -3.73 5.29 -0.97
C LYS A 119 -5.11 5.92 -1.17
N ASN A 120 -6.05 5.60 -0.30
CA ASN A 120 -7.42 6.16 -0.25
C ASN A 120 -8.20 6.02 -1.57
N GLU A 121 -7.86 5.00 -2.36
CA GLU A 121 -8.47 4.71 -3.65
C GLU A 121 -9.12 3.32 -3.57
N SER A 122 -10.36 3.26 -3.07
CA SER A 122 -11.13 2.01 -2.96
C SER A 122 -11.79 1.60 -4.27
N SER A 123 -11.77 2.46 -5.29
CA SER A 123 -12.35 2.21 -6.61
C SER A 123 -11.43 1.46 -7.57
N ILE A 124 -10.21 1.08 -7.15
CA ILE A 124 -9.27 0.33 -8.01
C ILE A 124 -9.84 -1.05 -8.34
N ASP A 125 -9.90 -1.35 -9.63
CA ASP A 125 -10.31 -2.62 -10.23
C ASP A 125 -9.43 -2.93 -11.45
N PHE A 126 -9.60 -4.10 -12.06
CA PHE A 126 -8.78 -4.53 -13.21
C PHE A 126 -8.97 -3.64 -14.45
N ASP A 127 -10.11 -2.97 -14.59
CA ASP A 127 -10.38 -2.08 -15.72
C ASP A 127 -9.59 -0.76 -15.61
N ASN A 128 -9.41 -0.24 -14.39
CA ASN A 128 -8.82 1.08 -14.17
C ASN A 128 -7.40 1.08 -13.58
N VAL A 129 -6.93 -0.04 -13.02
CA VAL A 129 -5.66 -0.11 -12.28
C VAL A 129 -4.44 0.29 -13.13
N ASN A 130 -4.47 0.00 -14.43
CA ASN A 130 -3.40 0.35 -15.36
C ASN A 130 -3.40 1.82 -15.78
N SER A 131 -4.56 2.49 -15.64
CA SER A 131 -4.70 3.91 -15.99
C SER A 131 -4.42 4.84 -14.81
N LYS A 132 -4.50 4.33 -13.58
CA LYS A 132 -4.27 5.10 -12.36
C LYS A 132 -2.81 4.98 -11.91
N LYS A 133 -2.24 6.11 -11.50
CA LYS A 133 -0.88 6.14 -10.95
C LYS A 133 -0.89 5.55 -9.53
N PRO A 134 -0.09 4.50 -9.24
CA PRO A 134 0.06 4.00 -7.88
C PRO A 134 0.78 5.04 -7.01
N THR A 135 0.43 5.09 -5.73
CA THR A 135 1.17 5.89 -4.73
C THR A 135 2.61 5.41 -4.63
N PHE A 136 2.81 4.09 -4.68
CA PHE A 136 4.11 3.46 -4.65
C PHE A 136 4.04 2.09 -5.34
N ALA A 137 5.13 1.68 -5.97
CA ALA A 137 5.30 0.35 -6.51
C ALA A 137 6.55 -0.27 -5.88
N LEU A 138 6.47 -1.54 -5.53
CA LEU A 138 7.56 -2.32 -4.97
C LEU A 138 7.71 -3.63 -5.73
N GLU A 139 8.93 -4.16 -5.72
CA GLU A 139 9.25 -5.47 -6.26
C GLU A 139 9.45 -6.44 -5.09
N GLN A 140 8.60 -7.45 -5.02
CA GLN A 140 8.71 -8.53 -4.06
C GLN A 140 9.75 -9.53 -4.59
N PRO A 141 10.87 -9.76 -3.89
CA PRO A 141 11.83 -10.79 -4.28
C PRO A 141 11.22 -12.18 -4.08
N GLN A 142 11.75 -13.16 -4.81
CA GLN A 142 11.36 -14.57 -4.69
C GLN A 142 11.88 -15.21 -3.39
N VAL A 143 11.35 -14.74 -2.27
CA VAL A 143 11.64 -15.15 -0.90
C VAL A 143 10.32 -15.43 -0.21
N GLY A 144 10.24 -16.57 0.48
CA GLY A 144 8.98 -17.04 1.03
C GLY A 144 9.07 -18.48 1.52
N ILE A 145 7.91 -19.08 1.72
CA ILE A 145 7.75 -20.46 2.17
C ILE A 145 8.01 -21.43 1.02
N ASP A 146 8.76 -22.48 1.33
CA ASP A 146 8.89 -23.66 0.48
C ASP A 146 7.62 -24.53 0.65
N ASP A 147 6.73 -24.49 -0.34
CA ASP A 147 5.46 -25.22 -0.39
C ASP A 147 5.39 -26.20 -1.57
N SER A 148 6.53 -26.75 -2.02
CA SER A 148 6.56 -27.76 -3.09
C SER A 148 5.79 -29.02 -2.73
N GLU A 149 5.89 -29.41 -1.46
CA GLU A 149 5.20 -30.55 -0.89
C GLU A 149 4.05 -30.09 -0.01
N PRO A 150 2.99 -30.89 0.16
CA PRO A 150 1.93 -30.59 1.11
C PRO A 150 2.54 -30.27 2.47
N LEU A 151 2.29 -29.04 2.96
CA LEU A 151 2.79 -28.60 4.25
C LEU A 151 2.19 -29.50 5.33
N THR A 152 2.98 -30.49 5.79
CA THR A 152 2.61 -31.39 6.89
C THR A 152 2.66 -30.68 8.24
N ILE A 153 3.21 -29.47 8.28
CA ILE A 153 3.32 -28.59 9.44
C ILE A 153 2.36 -27.40 9.30
N ASN A 154 1.69 -27.05 10.40
CA ASN A 154 0.76 -25.92 10.43
C ASN A 154 1.47 -24.57 10.67
N GLU A 155 2.71 -24.60 11.14
CA GLU A 155 3.50 -23.43 11.50
C GLU A 155 4.95 -23.61 11.04
N LEU A 156 5.56 -22.55 10.53
CA LEU A 156 6.98 -22.49 10.21
C LEU A 156 7.59 -21.26 10.88
N LYS A 157 8.45 -21.47 11.87
CA LYS A 157 9.16 -20.41 12.60
C LYS A 157 10.46 -20.06 11.89
N ASP A 158 10.33 -19.33 10.79
CA ASP A 158 11.47 -18.87 10.00
C ASP A 158 11.22 -17.42 9.55
N ASP A 159 11.93 -16.49 10.18
CA ASP A 159 11.82 -15.06 9.87
C ASP A 159 12.39 -14.72 8.49
N SER A 160 13.25 -15.57 7.92
CA SER A 160 13.79 -15.36 6.57
C SER A 160 12.74 -15.51 5.46
N THR A 161 11.58 -16.08 5.79
CA THR A 161 10.44 -16.22 4.86
C THR A 161 9.59 -14.96 4.76
N PHE A 162 9.88 -13.92 5.57
CA PHE A 162 9.18 -12.65 5.54
C PHE A 162 10.03 -11.61 4.80
N VAL A 163 9.38 -10.80 3.97
CA VAL A 163 10.02 -9.68 3.28
C VAL A 163 9.37 -8.38 3.71
N GLU A 164 10.13 -7.52 4.37
CA GLU A 164 9.68 -6.19 4.76
C GLU A 164 10.08 -5.14 3.71
N HIS A 165 9.09 -4.39 3.25
CA HIS A 165 9.26 -3.26 2.33
C HIS A 165 9.02 -1.95 3.07
N PHE A 166 10.08 -1.15 3.23
CA PHE A 166 9.99 0.18 3.79
C PHE A 166 9.36 1.15 2.78
N LEU A 167 8.35 1.88 3.24
CA LEU A 167 7.60 2.81 2.41
C LEU A 167 8.05 4.26 2.65
N PRO A 168 7.92 5.15 1.65
CA PRO A 168 8.16 6.57 1.84
C PRO A 168 7.10 7.18 2.77
N ARG A 169 7.40 7.23 4.07
CA ARG A 169 6.49 7.66 5.15
C ARG A 169 5.81 9.02 4.91
N HIS A 170 6.39 9.89 4.07
CA HIS A 170 5.83 11.18 3.70
C HIS A 170 4.64 11.08 2.73
N GLN A 171 4.55 10.02 1.91
CA GLN A 171 3.45 9.79 0.96
C GLN A 171 2.28 9.05 1.64
N PHE A 172 2.62 8.22 2.64
CA PHE A 172 1.71 7.27 3.29
C PHE A 172 1.14 7.76 4.64
N GLY A 173 0.88 9.06 4.80
CA GLY A 173 0.15 9.60 5.97
C GLY A 173 -1.32 9.86 5.71
N GLY A 174 -2.19 9.69 6.70
CA GLY A 174 -3.61 10.03 6.56
C GLY A 174 -4.40 9.02 5.73
N ILE A 175 -4.01 7.74 5.79
CA ILE A 175 -4.67 6.66 5.05
C ILE A 175 -5.90 6.22 5.83
N THR A 176 -7.05 6.15 5.17
CA THR A 176 -8.29 5.55 5.69
C THR A 176 -8.62 4.24 4.96
N SER A 177 -8.08 4.06 3.75
CA SER A 177 -8.13 2.81 3.00
C SER A 177 -6.87 2.63 2.17
N LEU A 178 -6.32 1.41 2.15
CA LEU A 178 -5.19 1.03 1.30
C LEU A 178 -5.66 -0.04 0.31
N THR A 179 -5.43 0.17 -0.98
CA THR A 179 -5.60 -0.89 -1.98
C THR A 179 -4.25 -1.41 -2.41
N ILE A 180 -4.08 -2.72 -2.35
CA ILE A 180 -2.89 -3.45 -2.79
C ILE A 180 -3.26 -4.19 -4.06
N PHE A 181 -2.52 -3.97 -5.13
CA PHE A 181 -2.62 -4.71 -6.37
C PHE A 181 -1.35 -5.53 -6.57
N PHE A 182 -1.49 -6.84 -6.56
CA PHE A 182 -0.47 -7.77 -7.01
C PHE A 182 -0.68 -7.95 -8.51
N GLU A 183 0.24 -7.41 -9.31
CA GLU A 183 0.07 -7.29 -10.77
C GLU A 183 0.50 -8.54 -11.52
N ASN A 184 1.50 -9.23 -10.99
CA ASN A 184 2.02 -10.48 -11.51
C ASN A 184 2.81 -11.21 -10.43
N ASN A 185 3.23 -12.42 -10.76
CA ASN A 185 4.11 -13.27 -9.97
C ASN A 185 5.49 -13.39 -10.68
N HIS A 186 6.34 -14.30 -10.20
CA HIS A 186 7.64 -14.57 -10.80
C HIS A 186 7.55 -15.60 -11.95
N THR A 187 6.35 -16.08 -12.32
CA THR A 187 6.17 -16.87 -13.55
C THR A 187 6.18 -15.92 -14.74
N GLU A 188 6.59 -16.43 -15.91
CA GLU A 188 6.36 -15.75 -17.19
C GLU A 188 4.98 -16.10 -17.78
N ASP A 189 4.20 -16.89 -17.04
CA ASP A 189 2.86 -17.35 -17.39
C ASP A 189 1.81 -16.54 -16.62
N GLU A 190 0.90 -15.89 -17.34
CA GLU A 190 -0.16 -15.04 -16.77
C GLU A 190 -1.30 -15.86 -16.15
N ASP A 191 -1.48 -17.11 -16.60
CA ASP A 191 -2.55 -18.00 -16.13
C ASP A 191 -2.19 -18.70 -14.80
N GLU A 192 -0.93 -18.60 -14.36
CA GLU A 192 -0.47 -19.17 -13.10
C GLU A 192 -0.95 -18.36 -11.90
N ILE A 193 -1.31 -19.03 -10.81
CA ILE A 193 -1.82 -18.33 -9.62
C ILE A 193 -0.69 -17.65 -8.82
N LEU A 194 -1.07 -16.76 -7.91
CA LEU A 194 -0.19 -16.29 -6.84
C LEU A 194 -0.60 -16.84 -5.47
N LYS A 195 0.35 -16.89 -4.53
CA LYS A 195 0.13 -17.43 -3.18
C LYS A 195 0.63 -16.50 -2.09
N LEU A 196 -0.24 -16.16 -1.14
CA LEU A 196 0.01 -15.31 0.02
C LEU A 196 -0.29 -16.06 1.32
N TYR A 197 0.59 -15.94 2.30
CA TYR A 197 0.39 -16.51 3.64
C TYR A 197 0.05 -15.46 4.68
N SER A 198 0.62 -14.26 4.58
CA SER A 198 0.28 -13.16 5.48
C SER A 198 0.71 -11.80 4.96
N ILE A 199 -0.02 -10.77 5.40
CA ILE A 199 0.35 -9.37 5.25
C ILE A 199 0.40 -8.75 6.66
N ASP A 200 1.50 -8.08 6.99
CA ASP A 200 1.62 -7.24 8.19
C ASP A 200 1.87 -5.79 7.78
N LEU A 201 1.00 -4.90 8.22
CA LEU A 201 1.08 -3.47 7.95
C LEU A 201 1.59 -2.78 9.20
N ARG A 202 2.69 -2.03 9.11
CA ARG A 202 3.28 -1.35 10.27
C ARG A 202 3.25 0.16 10.13
N GLY A 203 2.91 0.86 11.20
CA GLY A 203 2.78 2.30 11.17
C GLY A 203 2.28 2.92 12.47
N GLU A 204 1.70 4.10 12.34
CA GLU A 204 1.01 4.81 13.42
C GLU A 204 -0.49 4.88 13.14
N TYR A 205 -1.29 4.68 14.19
CA TYR A 205 -2.74 4.80 14.14
C TYR A 205 -3.20 6.03 14.91
N LYS A 206 -4.17 6.75 14.35
CA LYS A 206 -4.90 7.83 15.00
C LYS A 206 -6.40 7.59 14.81
N ALA A 207 -7.15 7.54 15.92
CA ALA A 207 -8.60 7.42 15.86
C ALA A 207 -9.21 8.63 15.14
N LEU A 208 -10.21 8.39 14.27
CA LEU A 208 -11.06 9.47 13.78
C LEU A 208 -12.04 9.84 14.89
N ASN A 209 -11.94 11.08 15.41
CA ASN A 209 -13.03 11.63 16.21
C ASN A 209 -14.22 11.90 15.28
N LYS A 210 -15.23 11.04 15.34
CA LYS A 210 -16.54 11.31 14.76
C LYS A 210 -17.34 12.13 15.78
N ASP A 211 -16.89 13.34 16.09
CA ASP A 211 -17.75 14.28 16.80
C ASP A 211 -18.89 14.65 15.84
N PRO A 212 -20.16 14.33 16.16
CA PRO A 212 -21.27 14.71 15.30
C PRO A 212 -21.29 16.24 15.25
N VAL A 213 -21.12 16.82 14.07
CA VAL A 213 -21.44 18.22 13.85
C VAL A 213 -22.95 18.34 14.07
N VAL A 214 -23.33 18.76 15.28
CA VAL A 214 -24.71 19.14 15.57
C VAL A 214 -24.97 20.39 14.74
N VAL A 215 -25.51 20.19 13.54
CA VAL A 215 -26.01 21.28 12.71
C VAL A 215 -27.28 21.77 13.40
N LEU A 216 -27.13 22.70 14.34
CA LEU A 216 -28.26 23.45 14.87
C LEU A 216 -28.76 24.32 13.73
N TYR A 217 -29.75 23.82 12.99
CA TYR A 217 -30.43 24.60 11.98
C TYR A 217 -31.23 25.68 12.72
N GLU A 218 -30.70 26.91 12.74
CA GLU A 218 -31.41 28.11 13.19
C GLU A 218 -32.54 28.43 12.19
N SER A 219 -33.55 27.56 12.09
CA SER A 219 -34.79 27.80 11.36
C SER A 219 -35.92 28.06 12.34
N ALA A 220 -35.79 29.13 13.12
CA ALA A 220 -36.95 29.87 13.56
C ALA A 220 -37.06 31.08 12.65
N ALA A 221 -37.91 31.01 11.62
CA ALA A 221 -38.30 32.19 10.86
C ALA A 221 -38.89 33.19 11.86
N ASN A 222 -38.23 34.34 12.06
CA ASN A 222 -38.79 35.42 12.85
C ASN A 222 -39.98 36.01 12.09
N PRO A 223 -41.23 35.92 12.58
CA PRO A 223 -42.42 36.35 11.85
C PRO A 223 -42.50 37.88 11.61
N ALA A 224 -41.53 38.65 12.13
CA ALA A 224 -41.53 40.10 12.09
C ALA A 224 -40.96 40.71 10.79
N ASP A 225 -40.35 39.92 9.89
CA ASP A 225 -39.55 40.49 8.78
C ASP A 225 -40.22 40.45 7.38
N HIS A 226 -41.49 40.07 7.31
CA HIS A 226 -42.29 40.25 6.09
C HIS A 226 -43.25 41.43 6.25
N LYS A 227 -42.84 42.62 5.77
CA LYS A 227 -43.76 43.74 5.56
C LYS A 227 -44.73 43.40 4.43
N ASN A 228 -46.00 43.20 4.77
CA ASN A 228 -47.11 43.13 3.82
C ASN A 228 -47.18 44.45 3.01
N LEU A 229 -46.88 44.38 1.72
CA LEU A 229 -46.89 45.51 0.79
C LEU A 229 -48.21 45.67 0.02
N LEU A 230 -49.34 45.20 0.56
CA LEU A 230 -50.64 45.28 -0.12
C LEU A 230 -51.73 45.82 0.79
N ALA A 231 -51.65 47.11 1.11
CA ALA A 231 -52.80 47.89 1.58
C ALA A 231 -52.50 49.39 1.47
N ALA A 232 -52.70 49.97 0.28
CA ALA A 232 -53.21 51.33 0.07
C ALA A 232 -53.04 51.72 -1.40
N GLU A 233 -54.12 51.62 -2.18
CA GLU A 233 -54.56 52.69 -3.09
C GLU A 233 -55.89 52.29 -3.74
N ASN A 234 -56.97 52.51 -2.99
CA ASN A 234 -58.29 52.72 -3.57
C ASN A 234 -58.71 54.14 -3.17
N GLY A 235 -58.80 55.03 -4.15
CA GLY A 235 -59.57 56.26 -4.06
C GLY A 235 -58.87 57.51 -4.54
N ASN A 236 -59.07 57.90 -5.81
CA ASN A 236 -59.71 59.19 -6.04
C ASN A 236 -60.37 59.33 -7.42
N LEU A 237 -61.44 60.11 -7.41
CA LEU A 237 -62.51 60.24 -8.39
C LEU A 237 -62.19 61.14 -9.59
N GLN A 238 -62.91 60.88 -10.69
CA GLN A 238 -63.56 61.80 -11.64
C GLN A 238 -62.90 63.16 -11.94
N ASN A 239 -62.58 63.41 -13.23
CA ASN A 239 -63.16 64.54 -13.99
C ASN A 239 -62.74 64.53 -15.47
N LEU A 240 -63.75 64.79 -16.32
CA LEU A 240 -63.76 65.14 -17.77
C LEU A 240 -63.43 64.04 -18.79
#